data_AF-F3NHZ1-F1
#
_entry.id   AF-F3NHZ1-F1
#
_cell.length_a   1.000
_cell.length_b   1.000
_cell.length_c   1.000
_cell.angle_alpha   90.00
_cell.angle_beta   90.00
_cell.angle_gamma   90.00
#
_symmetry.space_group_name_H-M   'P 1'
#
loop_
_entity.id
_entity.type
_entity.pdbx_description
1 polymer ?
#
loop_
_entity_poly.entity_id
_entity_poly.type
_entity_poly.pdbx_seq_one_letter_code
_entity_poly.pdbx_strand_id
1 'polypeptide(L)'
;MGASTAIASPRQRGGSRTGKGASPGRPRRARDDRRAAWLFLAPALAGFALFYAYPTARGVYYSLTDYSLLNDPHFTGTENYRQLIGDDQFWNALKVTGYYVVLNIGSQMILALGLATLMHRLTRSVALRAMLLVPWLVPNVTVGLLWMWMLDANLGLVNHLLGAFGVGPTGFLTSPTWAMPTVAGINAWAYTGYTALLLYAGMLQIPRHLYESASLDGAGEWRMFTRITLPLLRPVLALVLVVSLIGSFQIFDTIAVTTKGGPVGATRVIYFYIYEQAFTYFHMGYASAVAVILALLLGVLTAVQMRLLRASRSDLA
;
A
#
# COMPACT_ATOMS: atom_id res chain seq x y z
N MET A 1 -9.37 -88.00 -0.20
CA MET A 1 -9.67 -87.57 1.18
C MET A 1 -9.74 -86.04 1.13
N GLY A 2 -10.92 -85.43 0.94
CA GLY A 2 -11.92 -85.11 1.97
C GLY A 2 -11.41 -83.92 2.79
N ALA A 3 -12.01 -82.72 2.86
CA ALA A 3 -13.40 -82.27 2.74
C ALA A 3 -13.42 -80.77 2.35
N SER A 4 -14.30 -80.34 1.45
CA SER A 4 -15.58 -79.64 1.72
C SER A 4 -15.44 -78.29 2.45
N THR A 5 -15.32 -77.21 1.68
CA THR A 5 -15.37 -75.82 2.16
C THR A 5 -16.83 -75.35 2.09
N ALA A 6 -17.49 -75.31 3.25
CA ALA A 6 -18.88 -74.90 3.36
C ALA A 6 -19.05 -73.37 3.25
N ILE A 7 -20.10 -73.00 2.50
CA ILE A 7 -20.60 -71.66 2.22
C ILE A 7 -21.18 -71.03 3.50
N ALA A 8 -20.74 -69.82 3.83
CA ALA A 8 -21.32 -69.03 4.92
C ALA A 8 -22.51 -68.21 4.42
N SER A 9 -23.70 -68.50 4.93
CA SER A 9 -24.92 -67.69 4.78
C SER A 9 -25.12 -66.74 5.98
N PRO A 10 -25.89 -65.65 5.83
CA PRO A 10 -25.78 -64.46 6.68
C PRO A 10 -26.64 -64.54 7.94
N ARG A 11 -26.08 -64.17 9.09
CA ARG A 11 -26.86 -63.89 10.30
C ARG A 11 -27.32 -62.43 10.31
N GLN A 12 -28.53 -62.20 9.80
CA GLN A 12 -29.34 -61.06 10.25
C GLN A 12 -29.63 -61.24 11.75
N ARG A 13 -29.12 -60.32 12.58
CA ARG A 13 -29.65 -60.10 13.93
C ARG A 13 -30.44 -58.80 13.91
N GLY A 14 -31.76 -58.95 13.86
CA GLY A 14 -32.70 -57.93 14.29
C GLY A 14 -32.43 -57.58 15.75
N GLY A 15 -32.21 -56.29 16.00
CA GLY A 15 -32.04 -55.71 17.32
C GLY A 15 -32.71 -54.36 17.34
N SER A 16 -34.03 -54.38 17.51
CA SER A 16 -34.87 -53.22 17.82
C SER A 16 -34.44 -52.62 19.17
N ARG A 17 -33.50 -51.67 19.15
CA ARG A 17 -33.27 -50.78 20.29
C ARG A 17 -34.15 -49.56 20.11
N THR A 18 -35.30 -49.61 20.78
CA THR A 18 -36.13 -48.45 21.13
C THR A 18 -35.26 -47.44 21.87
N GLY A 19 -34.75 -46.45 21.13
CA GLY A 19 -34.09 -45.27 21.69
C GLY A 19 -35.14 -44.45 22.44
N LYS A 20 -35.09 -44.49 23.77
CA LYS A 20 -35.82 -43.58 24.66
C LYS A 20 -35.57 -42.15 24.19
N GLY A 21 -36.66 -41.42 23.97
CA GLY A 21 -36.63 -40.02 23.54
C GLY A 21 -35.75 -39.18 24.46
N ALA A 22 -34.65 -38.67 23.91
CA ALA A 22 -33.92 -37.58 24.52
C ALA A 22 -34.84 -36.37 24.50
N SER A 23 -35.29 -35.93 25.68
CA SER A 23 -35.98 -34.64 25.81
C SER A 23 -35.12 -33.54 25.17
N PRO A 24 -35.67 -32.68 24.32
CA PRO A 24 -34.91 -31.58 23.75
C PRO A 24 -34.42 -30.68 24.90
N GLY A 25 -33.11 -30.66 25.12
CA GLY A 25 -32.49 -29.81 26.12
C GLY A 25 -32.91 -28.36 25.87
N ARG A 26 -33.39 -27.68 26.91
CA ARG A 26 -33.75 -26.25 26.86
C ARG A 26 -32.61 -25.48 26.16
N PRO A 27 -32.91 -24.62 25.17
CA PRO A 27 -31.86 -23.83 24.53
C PRO A 27 -31.16 -23.00 25.61
N ARG A 28 -29.85 -23.22 25.79
CA ARG A 28 -29.03 -22.37 26.67
C ARG A 28 -29.16 -20.96 26.12
N ARG A 29 -29.76 -20.05 26.90
CA ARG A 29 -29.80 -18.61 26.60
C ARG A 29 -28.41 -18.20 26.15
N ALA A 30 -28.28 -17.76 24.89
CA ALA A 30 -27.04 -17.21 24.38
C ALA A 30 -26.59 -16.14 25.36
N ARG A 31 -25.39 -16.30 25.95
CA ARG A 31 -24.83 -15.30 26.85
C ARG A 31 -24.70 -14.02 26.04
N ASP A 32 -25.18 -12.91 26.61
CA ASP A 32 -25.07 -11.60 26.00
C ASP A 32 -23.61 -11.13 26.12
N ASP A 33 -22.77 -11.65 25.23
CA ASP A 33 -21.33 -11.44 25.21
C ASP A 33 -20.96 -10.01 24.73
N ARG A 34 -21.96 -9.16 24.45
CA ARG A 34 -21.77 -7.75 24.07
C ARG A 34 -20.97 -6.97 25.11
N ARG A 35 -21.21 -7.22 26.41
CA ARG A 35 -20.45 -6.55 27.47
C ARG A 35 -18.98 -6.93 27.46
N ALA A 36 -18.68 -8.22 27.26
CA ALA A 36 -17.31 -8.69 27.12
C ALA A 36 -16.65 -8.10 25.86
N ALA A 37 -17.37 -8.10 24.72
CA ALA A 37 -16.90 -7.50 23.48
C ALA A 37 -16.55 -6.02 23.66
N TRP A 38 -17.42 -5.21 24.28
CA TRP A 38 -17.12 -3.79 24.55
C TRP A 38 -15.92 -3.60 25.48
N LEU A 39 -15.73 -4.47 26.49
CA LEU A 39 -14.57 -4.42 27.38
C LEU A 39 -13.26 -4.67 26.63
N PHE A 40 -13.25 -5.60 25.67
CA PHE A 40 -12.08 -5.87 24.82
C PHE A 40 -11.87 -4.78 23.74
N LEU A 41 -12.94 -4.16 23.23
CA LEU A 41 -12.82 -3.06 22.26
C LEU A 41 -12.43 -1.73 22.93
N ALA A 42 -12.77 -1.51 24.20
CA ALA A 42 -12.62 -0.22 24.86
C ALA A 42 -11.18 0.34 24.80
N PRO A 43 -10.09 -0.42 25.07
CA PRO A 43 -8.73 0.11 24.97
C PRO A 43 -8.36 0.53 23.54
N ALA A 44 -8.78 -0.24 22.54
CA ALA A 44 -8.53 0.08 21.13
C ALA A 44 -9.30 1.33 20.69
N LEU A 45 -10.57 1.45 21.07
CA LEU A 45 -11.40 2.62 20.78
C LEU A 45 -10.92 3.86 21.51
N ALA A 46 -10.46 3.74 22.76
CA ALA A 46 -9.88 4.83 23.51
C ALA A 46 -8.59 5.33 22.85
N GLY A 47 -7.69 4.41 22.44
CA GLY A 47 -6.49 4.75 21.69
C GLY A 47 -6.80 5.43 20.36
N PHE A 48 -7.76 4.89 19.59
CA PHE A 48 -8.22 5.51 18.35
C PHE A 48 -8.78 6.91 18.58
N ALA A 49 -9.65 7.08 19.58
CA ALA A 49 -10.27 8.36 19.88
C ALA A 49 -9.21 9.41 20.29
N LEU A 50 -8.27 9.03 21.15
CA LEU A 50 -7.27 9.93 21.72
C LEU A 50 -6.16 10.30 20.72
N PHE A 51 -5.67 9.33 19.94
CA PHE A 51 -4.49 9.52 19.08
C PHE A 51 -4.81 9.74 17.60
N TYR A 52 -6.01 9.39 17.13
CA TYR A 52 -6.43 9.62 15.74
C TYR A 52 -7.58 10.60 15.66
N ALA A 53 -8.75 10.27 16.23
CA ALA A 53 -9.95 11.07 16.05
C ALA A 53 -9.81 12.49 16.62
N TYR A 54 -9.23 12.60 17.82
CA TYR A 54 -9.05 13.89 18.49
C TYR A 54 -8.08 14.83 17.76
N PRO A 55 -6.84 14.41 17.39
CA PRO A 55 -5.95 15.26 16.58
C PRO A 55 -6.54 15.61 15.22
N THR A 56 -7.24 14.69 14.56
CA THR A 56 -7.93 14.98 13.29
C THR A 56 -9.00 16.05 13.47
N ALA A 57 -9.86 15.93 14.49
CA ALA A 57 -10.88 16.93 14.78
C ALA A 57 -10.26 18.30 15.13
N ARG A 58 -9.18 18.33 15.91
CA ARG A 58 -8.42 19.56 16.17
C ARG A 58 -7.80 20.14 14.90
N GLY A 59 -7.24 19.33 14.02
CA GLY A 59 -6.69 19.80 12.75
C GLY A 59 -7.76 20.43 11.85
N VAL A 60 -8.95 19.84 11.78
CA VAL A 60 -10.10 20.42 11.08
C VAL A 60 -10.59 21.70 11.76
N TYR A 61 -10.49 21.82 13.08
CA TYR A 61 -10.77 23.09 13.75
C TYR A 61 -9.71 24.14 13.41
N TYR A 62 -8.43 23.80 13.48
CA TYR A 62 -7.34 24.72 13.19
C TYR A 62 -7.34 25.21 11.74
N SER A 63 -7.80 24.40 10.79
CA SER A 63 -7.95 24.84 9.40
C SER A 63 -8.95 25.99 9.23
N LEU A 64 -9.84 26.22 10.19
CA LEU A 64 -10.80 27.32 10.23
C LEU A 64 -10.33 28.51 11.07
N THR A 65 -9.08 28.49 11.52
CA THR A 65 -8.48 29.52 12.39
C THR A 65 -7.23 30.10 11.76
N ASP A 66 -6.93 31.35 12.07
CA ASP A 66 -5.59 31.90 12.00
C ASP A 66 -4.83 31.44 13.25
N TYR A 67 -4.17 30.30 13.13
CA TYR A 67 -3.35 29.71 14.18
C TYR A 67 -1.89 29.71 13.76
N SER A 68 -1.04 30.21 14.65
CA SER A 68 0.41 30.12 14.55
C SER A 68 0.96 29.45 15.80
N LEU A 69 2.12 28.78 15.71
CA LEU A 69 2.78 28.23 16.90
C LEU A 69 3.12 29.28 17.96
N LEU A 70 3.12 30.56 17.60
CA LEU A 70 3.46 31.68 18.47
C LEU A 70 2.23 32.38 19.09
N ASN A 71 1.03 32.19 18.54
CA ASN A 71 -0.18 32.91 18.93
C ASN A 71 -1.36 31.95 19.12
N ASP A 72 -2.32 32.34 19.96
CA ASP A 72 -3.55 31.55 20.15
C ASP A 72 -4.41 31.50 18.87
N PRO A 73 -5.15 30.39 18.64
CA PRO A 73 -5.96 30.22 17.45
C PRO A 73 -7.16 31.19 17.42
N HIS A 74 -7.21 32.07 16.42
CA HIS A 74 -8.35 32.97 16.19
C HIS A 74 -9.25 32.44 15.07
N PHE A 75 -10.55 32.33 15.30
CA PHE A 75 -11.48 31.82 14.29
C PHE A 75 -11.65 32.81 13.13
N THR A 76 -11.29 32.37 11.92
CA THR A 76 -11.35 33.17 10.68
C THR A 76 -12.28 32.55 9.63
N GLY A 77 -12.96 31.45 9.96
CA GLY A 77 -13.90 30.78 9.06
C GLY A 77 -13.16 30.10 7.90
N THR A 78 -13.49 30.44 6.66
CA THR A 78 -12.95 29.76 5.46
C THR A 78 -11.76 30.46 4.82
N GLU A 79 -11.12 31.41 5.50
CA GLU A 79 -10.12 32.28 4.88
C GLU A 79 -8.89 31.52 4.37
N ASN A 80 -8.38 30.55 5.15
CA ASN A 80 -7.29 29.67 4.72
C ASN A 80 -7.61 28.93 3.41
N TYR A 81 -8.87 28.53 3.20
CA TYR A 81 -9.29 27.84 1.98
C TYR A 81 -9.37 28.78 0.78
N ARG A 82 -9.74 30.06 0.98
CA ARG A 82 -9.69 31.08 -0.08
C ARG A 82 -8.25 31.37 -0.50
N GLN A 83 -7.36 31.53 0.48
CA GLN A 83 -5.93 31.72 0.25
C GLN A 83 -5.35 30.54 -0.54
N LEU A 84 -5.69 29.30 -0.17
CA LEU A 84 -5.23 28.09 -0.82
C LEU A 84 -5.58 28.04 -2.32
N ILE A 85 -6.76 28.51 -2.71
CA ILE A 85 -7.18 28.54 -4.13
C ILE A 85 -6.27 29.44 -4.97
N GLY A 86 -5.78 30.54 -4.39
CA GLY A 86 -4.87 31.50 -5.03
C GLY A 86 -3.38 31.20 -4.84
N ASP A 87 -3.01 30.10 -4.19
CA ASP A 87 -1.61 29.79 -3.89
C ASP A 87 -0.97 28.91 -4.97
N ASP A 88 -0.12 29.53 -5.80
CA ASP A 88 0.64 28.85 -6.85
C ASP A 88 1.56 27.74 -6.32
N GLN A 89 2.11 27.89 -5.10
CA GLN A 89 2.96 26.88 -4.49
C GLN A 89 2.15 25.65 -4.08
N PHE A 90 0.93 25.82 -3.59
CA PHE A 90 0.01 24.71 -3.32
C PHE A 90 -0.30 23.93 -4.61
N TRP A 91 -0.65 24.64 -5.70
CA TRP A 91 -0.94 24.00 -6.98
C TRP A 91 0.29 23.32 -7.58
N ASN A 92 1.47 23.93 -7.46
CA ASN A 92 2.73 23.29 -7.86
C ASN A 92 2.96 22.02 -7.04
N ALA A 93 2.79 22.07 -5.72
CA ALA A 93 3.01 20.91 -4.87
C ALA A 93 2.04 19.76 -5.19
N LEU A 94 0.78 20.07 -5.49
CA LEU A 94 -0.20 19.08 -5.93
C LEU A 94 0.17 18.46 -7.28
N LYS A 95 0.62 19.27 -8.26
CA LYS A 95 1.08 18.79 -9.57
C LYS A 95 2.31 17.89 -9.46
N VAL A 96 3.31 18.31 -8.70
CA VAL A 96 4.53 17.53 -8.44
C VAL A 96 4.21 16.21 -7.75
N THR A 97 3.29 16.24 -6.77
CA THR A 97 2.81 15.01 -6.11
C THR A 97 2.12 14.07 -7.09
N GLY A 98 1.20 14.58 -7.92
CA GLY A 98 0.52 13.78 -8.94
C GLY A 98 1.50 13.16 -9.95
N TYR A 99 2.46 13.94 -10.42
CA TYR A 99 3.53 13.47 -11.30
C TYR A 99 4.36 12.35 -10.64
N TYR A 100 4.79 12.55 -9.40
CA TYR A 100 5.48 11.54 -8.62
C TYR A 100 4.64 10.27 -8.45
N VAL A 101 3.37 10.39 -8.05
CA VAL A 101 2.47 9.25 -7.81
C VAL A 101 2.33 8.39 -9.06
N VAL A 102 2.09 9.01 -10.23
CA VAL A 102 1.98 8.28 -11.50
C VAL A 102 3.27 7.56 -11.85
N LEU A 103 4.41 8.26 -11.73
CA LEU A 103 5.72 7.69 -12.06
C LEU A 103 6.09 6.54 -11.12
N ASN A 104 5.89 6.74 -9.81
CA ASN A 104 6.22 5.76 -8.78
C ASN A 104 5.33 4.52 -8.90
N ILE A 105 4.01 4.67 -8.95
CA ILE A 105 3.09 3.54 -9.05
C ILE A 105 3.27 2.80 -10.38
N GLY A 106 3.41 3.54 -11.49
CA GLY A 106 3.59 2.94 -12.80
C GLY A 106 4.83 2.06 -12.85
N SER A 107 5.98 2.61 -12.45
CA SER A 107 7.24 1.87 -12.42
C SER A 107 7.21 0.72 -11.41
N GLN A 108 6.78 0.97 -10.17
CA GLN A 108 6.72 -0.03 -9.11
C GLN A 108 5.78 -1.19 -9.45
N MET A 109 4.60 -0.93 -10.03
CA MET A 109 3.65 -1.98 -10.38
C MET A 109 4.19 -2.86 -11.50
N ILE A 110 4.78 -2.27 -12.54
CA ILE A 110 5.39 -3.02 -13.66
C ILE A 110 6.52 -3.92 -13.13
N LEU A 111 7.44 -3.34 -12.35
CA LEU A 111 8.57 -4.09 -11.79
C LEU A 111 8.11 -5.17 -10.81
N ALA A 112 7.16 -4.85 -9.93
CA ALA A 112 6.66 -5.78 -8.92
C ALA A 112 5.89 -6.95 -9.55
N LEU A 113 5.07 -6.68 -10.57
CA LEU A 113 4.35 -7.73 -11.29
C LEU A 113 5.32 -8.64 -12.05
N GLY A 114 6.35 -8.05 -12.69
CA GLY A 114 7.44 -8.80 -13.31
C GLY A 114 8.12 -9.73 -12.31
N LEU A 115 8.61 -9.19 -11.19
CA LEU A 115 9.25 -10.00 -10.14
C LEU A 115 8.31 -11.05 -9.54
N ALA A 116 7.04 -10.73 -9.30
CA ALA A 116 6.06 -11.68 -8.78
C ALA A 116 5.87 -12.88 -9.72
N THR A 117 5.79 -12.64 -11.03
CA THR A 117 5.69 -13.73 -12.01
C THR A 117 6.95 -14.59 -12.08
N LEU A 118 8.14 -13.96 -11.99
CA LEU A 118 9.42 -14.67 -11.94
C LEU A 118 9.52 -15.52 -10.66
N MET A 119 9.13 -14.99 -9.50
CA MET A 119 9.08 -15.72 -8.23
C MET A 119 8.09 -16.89 -8.29
N HIS A 120 6.94 -16.71 -8.95
CA HIS A 120 5.95 -17.75 -9.12
C HIS A 120 6.44 -18.92 -9.97
N ARG A 121 7.24 -18.63 -10.99
CA ARG A 121 7.65 -19.62 -12.00
C ARG A 121 9.02 -20.22 -11.75
N LEU A 122 10.02 -19.39 -11.47
CA LEU A 122 11.43 -19.74 -11.58
C LEU A 122 12.08 -20.05 -10.23
N THR A 123 11.54 -19.51 -9.13
CA THR A 123 12.24 -19.55 -7.85
C THR A 123 11.39 -20.20 -6.76
N ARG A 124 11.81 -21.38 -6.28
CA ARG A 124 11.27 -22.00 -5.04
C ARG A 124 12.03 -21.58 -3.78
N SER A 125 13.19 -20.95 -3.93
CA SER A 125 14.05 -20.55 -2.81
C SER A 125 13.41 -19.46 -1.96
N VAL A 126 13.17 -19.77 -0.68
CA VAL A 126 12.68 -18.80 0.31
C VAL A 126 13.72 -17.69 0.53
N ALA A 127 15.01 -18.01 0.48
CA ALA A 127 16.10 -17.04 0.69
C ALA A 127 16.10 -15.94 -0.38
N LEU A 128 15.93 -16.29 -1.66
CA LEU A 128 15.86 -15.30 -2.74
C LEU A 128 14.64 -14.37 -2.59
N ARG A 129 13.51 -14.91 -2.14
CA ARG A 129 12.30 -14.11 -1.87
C ARG A 129 12.49 -13.18 -0.67
N ALA A 130 13.15 -13.66 0.38
CA ALA A 130 13.49 -12.86 1.55
C ALA A 130 14.49 -11.74 1.21
N MET A 131 15.47 -11.99 0.34
CA MET A 131 16.46 -11.00 -0.10
C MET A 131 15.80 -9.80 -0.81
N LEU A 132 14.73 -10.04 -1.58
CA LEU A 132 13.97 -8.97 -2.23
C LEU A 132 13.25 -8.05 -1.23
N LEU A 133 12.96 -8.51 -0.01
CA LEU A 133 12.34 -7.68 1.03
C LEU A 133 13.34 -6.78 1.76
N VAL A 134 14.64 -7.07 1.67
CA VAL A 134 15.67 -6.37 2.44
C VAL A 134 15.60 -4.85 2.25
N PRO A 135 15.47 -4.28 1.03
CA PRO A 135 15.36 -2.84 0.84
C PRO A 135 14.20 -2.20 1.60
N TRP A 136 13.05 -2.89 1.68
CA TRP A 136 11.84 -2.38 2.35
C TRP A 136 11.98 -2.35 3.88
N LEU A 137 12.85 -3.19 4.44
CA LEU A 137 13.13 -3.21 5.89
C LEU A 137 14.06 -2.07 6.33
N VAL A 138 14.76 -1.44 5.39
CA VAL A 138 15.66 -0.32 5.69
C VAL A 138 14.83 0.96 5.89
N PRO A 139 15.06 1.75 6.95
CA PRO A 139 14.37 3.02 7.14
C PRO A 139 14.53 3.96 5.94
N ASN A 140 13.45 4.63 5.52
CA ASN A 140 13.45 5.53 4.36
C ASN A 140 14.51 6.64 4.42
N VAL A 141 14.78 7.15 5.63
CA VAL A 141 15.85 8.13 5.88
C VAL A 141 17.22 7.56 5.50
N THR A 142 17.51 6.33 5.92
CA THR A 142 18.76 5.63 5.61
C THR A 142 18.86 5.33 4.11
N VAL A 143 17.77 4.90 3.48
CA VAL A 143 17.70 4.71 2.02
C VAL A 143 18.01 6.02 1.29
N GLY A 144 17.39 7.13 1.71
CA GLY A 144 17.62 8.46 1.14
C GLY A 144 19.09 8.90 1.24
N LEU A 145 19.70 8.73 2.42
CA LEU A 145 21.12 9.07 2.63
C LEU A 145 22.06 8.22 1.77
N LEU A 146 21.83 6.90 1.71
CA LEU A 146 22.63 5.98 0.91
C LEU A 146 22.62 6.38 -0.57
N TRP A 147 21.43 6.62 -1.13
CA TRP A 147 21.30 7.01 -2.52
C TRP A 147 21.82 8.43 -2.78
N MET A 148 21.69 9.36 -1.83
CA MET A 148 22.28 10.69 -1.94
C MET A 148 23.80 10.63 -2.12
N TRP A 149 24.50 9.74 -1.41
CA TRP A 149 25.94 9.52 -1.57
C TRP A 149 26.28 8.80 -2.87
N MET A 150 25.53 7.75 -3.22
CA MET A 150 25.77 7.00 -4.46
C MET A 150 25.55 7.83 -5.72
N LEU A 151 24.62 8.78 -5.68
CA LEU A 151 24.22 9.63 -6.79
C LEU A 151 24.89 11.02 -6.79
N ASP A 152 25.87 11.24 -5.91
CA ASP A 152 26.65 12.47 -5.91
C ASP A 152 27.29 12.71 -7.29
N ALA A 153 27.26 13.97 -7.75
CA ALA A 153 27.71 14.33 -9.09
C ALA A 153 29.22 14.21 -9.29
N ASN A 154 30.00 14.32 -8.20
CA ASN A 154 31.46 14.39 -8.26
C ASN A 154 32.11 13.09 -7.78
N LEU A 155 31.61 12.53 -6.67
CA LEU A 155 32.21 11.37 -5.98
C LEU A 155 31.32 10.12 -6.00
N GLY A 156 30.10 10.23 -6.55
CA GLY A 156 29.12 9.16 -6.53
C GLY A 156 29.51 7.99 -7.42
N LEU A 157 29.36 6.76 -6.89
CA LEU A 157 29.62 5.52 -7.63
C LEU A 157 28.84 5.47 -8.95
N VAL A 158 27.60 5.95 -8.97
CA VAL A 158 26.75 5.90 -10.17
C VAL A 158 27.32 6.79 -11.28
N ASN A 159 27.73 8.02 -10.95
CA ASN A 159 28.35 8.92 -11.92
C ASN A 159 29.71 8.41 -12.39
N HIS A 160 30.50 7.78 -11.51
CA HIS A 160 31.77 7.15 -11.89
C HIS A 160 31.55 5.99 -12.89
N LEU A 161 30.53 5.17 -12.70
CA LEU A 161 30.18 4.10 -13.63
C LEU A 161 29.68 4.67 -14.96
N LEU A 162 28.84 5.70 -14.94
CA LEU A 162 28.35 6.37 -16.14
C LEU A 162 29.49 7.02 -16.95
N GLY A 163 30.46 7.62 -16.27
CA GLY A 163 31.68 8.16 -16.90
C GLY A 163 32.49 7.10 -17.65
N ALA A 164 32.52 5.86 -17.16
CA ALA A 164 33.19 4.75 -17.86
C ALA A 164 32.51 4.39 -19.20
N PHE A 165 31.22 4.72 -19.36
CA PHE A 165 30.47 4.58 -20.62
C PHE A 165 30.41 5.88 -21.44
N GLY A 166 31.20 6.91 -21.07
CA GLY A 166 31.26 8.18 -21.78
C GLY A 166 30.12 9.15 -21.48
N VAL A 167 29.31 8.89 -20.46
CA VAL A 167 28.23 9.79 -20.02
C VAL A 167 28.79 10.81 -19.03
N GLY A 168 28.55 12.10 -19.27
CA GLY A 168 28.99 13.17 -18.37
C GLY A 168 28.32 13.14 -16.99
N PRO A 169 28.87 13.88 -16.00
CA PRO A 169 28.32 13.90 -14.65
C PRO A 169 26.88 14.40 -14.65
N THR A 170 25.98 13.61 -14.07
CA THR A 170 24.54 13.89 -14.00
C THR A 170 24.15 14.28 -12.58
N GLY A 171 23.56 15.46 -12.43
CA GLY A 171 22.99 15.94 -11.18
C GLY A 171 21.64 15.30 -10.88
N PHE A 172 21.62 14.03 -10.50
CA PHE A 172 20.39 13.25 -10.30
C PHE A 172 19.41 13.92 -9.33
N LEU A 173 19.90 14.43 -8.20
CA LEU A 173 19.08 15.08 -7.17
C LEU A 173 19.09 16.62 -7.26
N THR A 174 20.01 17.19 -8.04
CA THR A 174 20.24 18.65 -8.15
C THR A 174 19.71 19.25 -9.45
N SER A 175 19.29 18.42 -10.41
CA SER A 175 18.67 18.86 -11.67
C SER A 175 17.14 18.89 -11.54
N PRO A 176 16.45 19.97 -11.96
CA PRO A 176 14.99 20.02 -11.98
C PRO A 176 14.35 18.90 -12.81
N THR A 177 15.04 18.43 -13.85
CA THR A 177 14.56 17.37 -14.75
C THR A 177 14.69 15.99 -14.12
N TRP A 178 15.77 15.73 -13.38
CA TRP A 178 16.10 14.39 -12.89
C TRP A 178 15.73 14.15 -11.42
N ALA A 179 15.54 15.19 -10.61
CA ALA A 179 15.31 15.05 -9.18
C ALA A 179 14.09 14.18 -8.85
N MET A 180 12.91 14.50 -9.40
CA MET A 180 11.70 13.73 -9.12
C MET A 180 11.74 12.30 -9.70
N PRO A 181 12.20 12.06 -10.94
CA PRO A 181 12.41 10.70 -11.44
C PRO A 181 13.39 9.88 -10.61
N THR A 182 14.46 10.50 -10.11
CA THR A 182 15.43 9.85 -9.24
C THR A 182 14.79 9.45 -7.92
N VAL A 183 14.03 10.35 -7.29
CA VAL A 183 13.28 10.04 -6.05
C VAL A 183 12.28 8.90 -6.27
N ALA A 184 11.58 8.87 -7.40
CA ALA A 184 10.71 7.75 -7.77
C ALA A 184 11.49 6.45 -7.98
N GLY A 185 12.67 6.48 -8.61
CA GLY A 185 13.54 5.31 -8.76
C GLY A 185 14.03 4.75 -7.42
N ILE A 186 14.43 5.62 -6.49
CA ILE A 186 14.84 5.24 -5.13
C ILE A 186 13.68 4.56 -4.40
N ASN A 187 12.47 5.13 -4.47
CA ASN A 187 11.30 4.57 -3.82
C ASN A 187 10.86 3.25 -4.49
N ALA A 188 10.86 3.19 -5.82
CA ALA A 188 10.61 1.95 -6.55
C ALA A 188 11.58 0.85 -6.13
N TRP A 189 12.89 1.13 -6.03
CA TRP A 189 13.87 0.16 -5.53
C TRP A 189 13.55 -0.34 -4.11
N ALA A 190 13.19 0.56 -3.19
CA ALA A 190 12.91 0.20 -1.81
C ALA A 190 11.63 -0.65 -1.65
N TYR A 191 10.57 -0.32 -2.40
CA TYR A 191 9.24 -0.92 -2.18
C TYR A 191 8.86 -2.03 -3.16
N THR A 192 9.53 -2.13 -4.32
CA THR A 192 9.16 -3.11 -5.36
C THR A 192 9.18 -4.55 -4.85
N GLY A 193 10.16 -4.93 -4.03
CA GLY A 193 10.25 -6.30 -3.52
C GLY A 193 9.10 -6.69 -2.59
N TYR A 194 8.69 -5.77 -1.72
CA TYR A 194 7.51 -5.96 -0.86
C TYR A 194 6.23 -6.08 -1.70
N THR A 195 6.04 -5.19 -2.66
CA THR A 195 4.89 -5.23 -3.57
C THR A 195 4.86 -6.51 -4.40
N ALA A 196 6.02 -6.94 -4.92
CA ALA A 196 6.14 -8.20 -5.66
C ALA A 196 5.75 -9.40 -4.80
N LEU A 197 6.13 -9.41 -3.52
CA LEU A 197 5.77 -10.49 -2.61
C LEU A 197 4.26 -10.54 -2.35
N LEU A 198 3.60 -9.38 -2.17
CA LEU A 198 2.14 -9.33 -2.03
C LEU A 198 1.43 -9.87 -3.27
N LEU A 199 1.85 -9.46 -4.47
CA LEU A 199 1.31 -9.96 -5.72
C LEU A 199 1.57 -11.46 -5.89
N TYR A 200 2.78 -11.93 -5.53
CA TYR A 200 3.13 -13.34 -5.55
C TYR A 200 2.24 -14.17 -4.61
N ALA A 201 1.99 -13.68 -3.39
CA ALA A 201 1.07 -14.32 -2.45
C ALA A 201 -0.36 -14.38 -2.98
N GLY A 202 -0.79 -13.37 -3.73
CA GLY A 202 -2.05 -13.39 -4.47
C GLY A 202 -2.07 -14.46 -5.58
N MET A 203 -1.00 -14.58 -6.35
CA MET A 203 -0.89 -15.60 -7.42
C MET A 203 -0.95 -17.03 -6.85
N LEU A 204 -0.42 -17.26 -5.65
CA LEU A 204 -0.48 -18.57 -4.97
C LEU A 204 -1.89 -19.03 -4.64
N GLN A 205 -2.86 -18.12 -4.55
CA GLN A 205 -4.27 -18.46 -4.30
C GLN A 205 -4.98 -18.94 -5.56
N ILE A 206 -4.40 -18.75 -6.75
CA ILE A 206 -5.00 -19.17 -8.01
C ILE A 206 -4.87 -20.70 -8.13
N PRO A 207 -5.99 -21.45 -8.28
CA PRO A 207 -5.94 -22.90 -8.37
C PRO A 207 -5.10 -23.39 -9.56
N ARG A 208 -4.20 -24.35 -9.31
CA ARG A 208 -3.27 -24.87 -10.34
C ARG A 208 -3.98 -25.52 -11.53
N HIS A 209 -5.13 -26.15 -11.30
CA HIS A 209 -5.87 -26.85 -12.35
C HIS A 209 -6.29 -25.93 -13.51
N LEU A 210 -6.48 -24.62 -13.27
CA LEU A 210 -6.79 -23.65 -14.33
C LEU A 210 -5.64 -23.47 -15.32
N TYR A 211 -4.39 -23.55 -14.83
CA TYR A 211 -3.21 -23.48 -15.68
C TYR A 211 -3.00 -24.79 -16.44
N GLU A 212 -3.22 -25.92 -15.78
CA GLU A 212 -3.12 -27.25 -16.38
C GLU A 212 -4.13 -27.41 -17.52
N SER A 213 -5.41 -27.07 -17.28
CA SER A 213 -6.45 -27.13 -18.33
C SER A 213 -6.13 -26.21 -19.50
N ALA A 214 -5.70 -24.97 -19.23
CA ALA A 214 -5.34 -24.03 -20.29
C ALA A 214 -4.13 -24.50 -21.11
N SER A 215 -3.16 -25.16 -20.46
CA SER A 215 -1.99 -25.73 -21.15
C SER A 215 -2.36 -26.90 -22.07
N LEU A 216 -3.33 -27.73 -21.67
CA LEU A 216 -3.90 -28.80 -22.52
C LEU A 216 -4.64 -28.22 -23.73
N ASP A 217 -5.28 -27.06 -23.57
CA ASP A 217 -5.91 -26.29 -24.67
C ASP A 217 -4.90 -25.52 -25.56
N GLY A 218 -3.60 -25.71 -25.35
CA GLY A 218 -2.53 -25.06 -26.13
C GLY A 218 -2.34 -23.57 -25.83
N ALA A 219 -2.80 -23.08 -24.67
CA ALA A 219 -2.57 -21.70 -24.27
C ALA A 219 -1.10 -21.48 -23.89
N GLY A 220 -0.41 -20.63 -24.66
CA GLY A 220 0.95 -20.18 -24.32
C GLY A 220 0.99 -19.27 -23.08
N GLU A 221 2.20 -19.04 -22.58
CA GLU A 221 2.46 -18.36 -21.30
C GLU A 221 1.87 -16.94 -21.21
N TRP A 222 2.01 -16.17 -22.28
CA TRP A 222 1.44 -14.83 -22.36
C TRP A 222 -0.10 -14.84 -22.30
N ARG A 223 -0.72 -15.84 -22.94
CA ARG A 223 -2.18 -16.00 -22.93
C ARG A 223 -2.67 -16.42 -21.56
N MET A 224 -1.98 -17.35 -20.89
CA MET A 224 -2.32 -17.73 -19.50
C MET A 224 -2.16 -16.55 -18.54
N PHE A 225 -1.07 -15.79 -18.65
CA PHE A 225 -0.86 -14.61 -17.81
C PHE A 225 -1.96 -13.56 -17.99
N THR A 226 -2.29 -13.20 -19.23
CA THR A 226 -3.26 -12.14 -19.51
C THR A 226 -4.72 -12.57 -19.31
N ARG A 227 -5.06 -13.85 -19.52
CA ARG A 227 -6.44 -14.34 -19.44
C ARG A 227 -6.78 -15.07 -18.14
N ILE A 228 -5.80 -15.56 -17.39
CA ILE A 228 -6.02 -16.28 -16.12
C ILE A 228 -5.42 -15.50 -14.97
N THR A 229 -4.10 -15.28 -14.97
CA THR A 229 -3.41 -14.67 -13.83
C THR A 229 -3.87 -13.24 -13.56
N LEU A 230 -3.80 -12.36 -14.56
CA LEU A 230 -4.15 -10.95 -14.39
C LEU A 230 -5.61 -10.73 -13.95
N PRO A 231 -6.62 -11.37 -14.56
CA PRO A 231 -8.00 -11.24 -14.11
C PRO A 231 -8.25 -11.74 -12.69
N LEU A 232 -7.71 -12.92 -12.33
CA LEU A 232 -7.89 -13.49 -11.00
C LEU A 232 -7.09 -12.78 -9.91
N LEU A 233 -5.99 -12.09 -10.30
CA LEU A 233 -5.19 -11.26 -9.39
C LEU A 233 -5.80 -9.87 -9.17
N ARG A 234 -6.87 -9.48 -9.89
CA ARG A 234 -7.48 -8.13 -9.79
C ARG A 234 -7.79 -7.67 -8.37
N PRO A 235 -8.37 -8.49 -7.46
CA PRO A 235 -8.65 -8.03 -6.09
C PRO A 235 -7.37 -7.67 -5.33
N VAL A 236 -6.30 -8.45 -5.51
CA VAL A 236 -5.00 -8.22 -4.89
C VAL A 236 -4.31 -7.00 -5.51
N LEU A 237 -4.34 -6.88 -6.84
CA LEU A 237 -3.84 -5.70 -7.55
C LEU A 237 -4.56 -4.44 -7.09
N ALA A 238 -5.88 -4.50 -6.88
CA ALA A 238 -6.66 -3.37 -6.42
C ALA A 238 -6.26 -2.94 -5.01
N LEU A 239 -6.15 -3.89 -4.08
CA LEU A 239 -5.68 -3.62 -2.72
C LEU A 239 -4.29 -2.99 -2.71
N VAL A 240 -3.35 -3.60 -3.44
CA VAL A 240 -1.98 -3.10 -3.56
C VAL A 240 -1.97 -1.69 -4.15
N LEU A 241 -2.73 -1.45 -5.21
CA LEU A 241 -2.79 -0.14 -5.85
C LEU A 241 -3.37 0.92 -4.91
N VAL A 242 -4.38 0.61 -4.09
CA VAL A 242 -4.96 1.55 -3.12
C VAL A 242 -3.93 1.93 -2.07
N VAL A 243 -3.27 0.92 -1.48
CA VAL A 243 -2.28 1.14 -0.43
C VAL A 243 -1.07 1.89 -0.97
N SER A 244 -0.58 1.52 -2.17
CA SER A 244 0.52 2.22 -2.84
C SER A 244 0.15 3.66 -3.19
N LEU A 245 -1.07 3.93 -3.63
CA LEU A 245 -1.54 5.29 -3.91
C LEU A 245 -1.49 6.16 -2.65
N ILE A 246 -2.11 5.71 -1.56
CA ILE A 246 -2.12 6.45 -0.29
C ILE A 246 -0.68 6.71 0.18
N GLY A 247 0.18 5.69 0.14
CA GLY A 247 1.59 5.81 0.52
C GLY A 247 2.38 6.77 -0.37
N SER A 248 2.16 6.77 -1.69
CA SER A 248 2.85 7.67 -2.62
C SER A 248 2.46 9.14 -2.44
N PHE A 249 1.22 9.45 -2.05
CA PHE A 249 0.86 10.83 -1.70
C PHE A 249 1.50 11.30 -0.38
N GLN A 250 1.92 10.37 0.47
CA GLN A 250 2.54 10.62 1.77
C GLN A 250 4.07 10.50 1.74
N ILE A 251 4.70 10.57 0.56
CA ILE A 251 6.16 10.61 0.48
C ILE A 251 6.68 11.86 1.20
N PHE A 252 7.54 11.65 2.20
CA PHE A 252 8.16 12.74 2.97
C PHE A 252 9.63 12.47 3.21
N ASP A 253 9.97 11.37 3.87
CA ASP A 253 11.32 11.09 4.36
C ASP A 253 12.39 11.20 3.28
N THR A 254 12.18 10.54 2.13
CA THR A 254 13.15 10.55 1.03
C THR A 254 13.35 11.97 0.50
N ILE A 255 12.27 12.75 0.36
CA ILE A 255 12.34 14.14 -0.14
C ILE A 255 13.03 15.03 0.89
N ALA A 256 12.64 14.96 2.15
CA ALA A 256 13.20 15.78 3.23
C ALA A 256 14.71 15.54 3.42
N VAL A 257 15.18 14.32 3.19
CA VAL A 257 16.59 13.95 3.35
C VAL A 257 17.42 14.30 2.11
N THR A 258 16.87 14.09 0.91
CA THR A 258 17.64 14.20 -0.33
C THR A 258 17.58 15.59 -0.96
N THR A 259 16.39 16.08 -1.29
CA THR A 259 16.20 17.27 -2.13
C THR A 259 15.63 18.46 -1.37
N LYS A 260 14.96 18.23 -0.24
CA LYS A 260 14.24 19.23 0.57
C LYS A 260 13.26 20.05 -0.28
N GLY A 261 12.57 19.40 -1.21
CA GLY A 261 11.62 20.02 -2.14
C GLY A 261 12.26 20.69 -3.37
N GLY A 262 13.59 20.76 -3.44
CA GLY A 262 14.32 21.36 -4.56
C GLY A 262 14.59 20.40 -5.74
N PRO A 263 15.33 20.88 -6.75
CA PRO A 263 15.65 22.29 -7.00
C PRO A 263 14.41 23.06 -7.51
N VAL A 264 14.28 24.34 -7.17
CA VAL A 264 13.20 25.23 -7.66
C VAL A 264 11.78 24.64 -7.48
N GLY A 265 11.53 23.93 -6.38
CA GLY A 265 10.23 23.32 -6.11
C GLY A 265 9.93 22.05 -6.93
N ALA A 266 10.88 21.52 -7.71
CA ALA A 266 10.67 20.36 -8.59
C ALA A 266 10.33 19.05 -7.85
N THR A 267 10.64 18.97 -6.55
CA THR A 267 10.29 17.83 -5.69
C THR A 267 9.48 18.23 -4.46
N ARG A 268 8.95 19.46 -4.43
CA ARG A 268 8.13 19.96 -3.33
C ARG A 268 6.74 19.30 -3.40
N VAL A 269 6.63 18.09 -2.90
CA VAL A 269 5.35 17.38 -2.79
C VAL A 269 4.47 17.99 -1.71
N ILE A 270 3.17 17.71 -1.77
CA ILE A 270 2.15 18.30 -0.90
C ILE A 270 2.41 18.03 0.58
N TYR A 271 2.91 16.84 0.92
CA TYR A 271 3.20 16.49 2.32
C TYR A 271 4.39 17.30 2.87
N PHE A 272 5.44 17.49 2.05
CA PHE A 272 6.58 18.33 2.40
C PHE A 272 6.19 19.80 2.50
N TYR A 273 5.31 20.27 1.60
CA TYR A 273 4.77 21.63 1.65
C TYR A 273 3.93 21.89 2.91
N ILE A 274 3.08 20.94 3.33
CA ILE A 274 2.36 21.02 4.62
C ILE A 274 3.36 21.16 5.79
N TYR A 275 4.44 20.37 5.76
CA TYR A 275 5.50 20.46 6.77
C TYR A 275 6.19 21.82 6.77
N GLU A 276 6.57 22.36 5.61
CA GLU A 276 7.16 23.71 5.51
C GLU A 276 6.21 24.77 6.10
N GLN A 277 4.93 24.74 5.72
CA GLN A 277 3.94 25.70 6.24
C GLN A 277 3.76 25.59 7.76
N ALA A 278 3.67 24.38 8.30
CA ALA A 278 3.45 24.16 9.72
C ALA A 278 4.69 24.47 10.57
N PHE A 279 5.85 23.93 10.19
CA PHE A 279 7.01 23.86 11.08
C PHE A 279 8.17 24.77 10.67
N THR A 280 8.21 25.25 9.42
CA THR A 280 9.20 26.24 8.98
C THR A 280 8.62 27.65 9.04
N TYR A 281 7.40 27.83 8.53
CA TYR A 281 6.74 29.15 8.45
C TYR A 281 5.74 29.40 9.57
N PHE A 282 5.45 28.40 10.40
CA PHE A 282 4.53 28.50 11.54
C PHE A 282 3.11 28.95 11.18
N HIS A 283 2.68 28.71 9.94
CA HIS A 283 1.32 28.91 9.46
C HIS A 283 0.48 27.64 9.71
N MET A 284 0.25 27.33 10.99
CA MET A 284 -0.41 26.09 11.41
C MET A 284 -1.86 25.99 10.92
N GLY A 285 -2.62 27.09 10.95
CA GLY A 285 -3.99 27.13 10.44
C GLY A 285 -4.05 26.82 8.95
N TYR A 286 -3.20 27.50 8.17
CA TYR A 286 -3.09 27.29 6.73
C TYR A 286 -2.61 25.86 6.38
N ALA A 287 -1.56 25.37 7.04
CA ALA A 287 -1.07 24.00 6.85
C ALA A 287 -2.15 22.95 7.17
N SER A 288 -2.96 23.20 8.21
CA SER A 288 -4.10 22.34 8.55
C SER A 288 -5.17 22.36 7.45
N ALA A 289 -5.44 23.52 6.83
CA ALA A 289 -6.37 23.59 5.70
C ALA A 289 -5.88 22.79 4.49
N VAL A 290 -4.59 22.89 4.15
CA VAL A 290 -3.97 22.07 3.10
C VAL A 290 -4.07 20.57 3.43
N ALA A 291 -3.80 20.18 4.68
CA ALA A 291 -3.91 18.79 5.13
C ALA A 291 -5.34 18.24 5.05
N VAL A 292 -6.35 19.05 5.41
CA VAL A 292 -7.77 18.68 5.27
C VAL A 292 -8.15 18.45 3.80
N ILE A 293 -7.72 19.35 2.90
CA ILE A 293 -7.96 19.19 1.46
C ILE A 293 -7.29 17.92 0.93
N LEU A 294 -6.05 17.64 1.34
CA LEU A 294 -5.35 16.42 0.97
C LEU A 294 -6.09 15.17 1.46
N ALA A 295 -6.58 15.17 2.71
CA ALA A 295 -7.35 14.06 3.26
C ALA A 295 -8.66 13.82 2.49
N LEU A 296 -9.39 14.88 2.12
CA LEU A 296 -10.59 14.80 1.29
C LEU A 296 -10.27 14.26 -0.10
N LEU A 297 -9.20 14.75 -0.73
CA LEU A 297 -8.75 14.29 -2.04
C LEU A 297 -8.40 12.80 -2.01
N LEU A 298 -7.65 12.34 -1.00
CA LEU A 298 -7.33 10.92 -0.82
C LEU A 298 -8.57 10.07 -0.55
N GLY A 299 -9.52 10.57 0.23
CA GLY A 299 -10.80 9.90 0.48
C GLY A 299 -11.61 9.71 -0.81
N VAL A 300 -11.71 10.75 -1.63
CA VAL A 300 -12.40 10.70 -2.93
C VAL A 300 -11.69 9.73 -3.88
N LEU A 301 -10.36 9.83 -4.02
CA LEU A 301 -9.59 8.92 -4.88
C LEU A 301 -9.76 7.46 -4.44
N THR A 302 -9.68 7.19 -3.14
CA THR A 302 -9.84 5.83 -2.58
C THR A 302 -11.25 5.29 -2.84
N ALA A 303 -12.29 6.11 -2.64
CA ALA A 303 -13.68 5.71 -2.91
C ALA A 303 -13.92 5.41 -4.39
N VAL A 304 -13.40 6.25 -5.29
CA VAL A 304 -13.46 6.04 -6.75
C VAL A 304 -12.73 4.75 -7.13
N GLN A 305 -11.53 4.55 -6.60
CA GLN A 305 -10.71 3.38 -6.87
C GLN A 305 -11.40 2.08 -6.42
N MET A 306 -11.95 2.04 -5.20
CA MET A 306 -12.69 0.88 -4.71
C MET A 306 -13.92 0.57 -5.57
N ARG A 307 -14.63 1.61 -6.03
CA ARG A 307 -15.81 1.46 -6.89
C ARG A 307 -15.45 0.93 -8.29
N LEU A 308 -14.39 1.46 -8.90
CA LEU A 308 -13.94 1.04 -10.24
C LEU A 308 -13.36 -0.37 -10.23
N LEU A 309 -12.59 -0.72 -9.21
CA LEU A 309 -11.89 -2.01 -9.14
C LEU A 309 -12.77 -3.14 -8.62
N ARG A 310 -14.04 -2.87 -8.26
CA ARG A 310 -15.01 -3.85 -7.73
C ARG A 310 -14.40 -4.79 -6.68
N ALA A 311 -13.54 -4.25 -5.81
CA ALA A 311 -12.79 -5.04 -4.83
C ALA A 311 -13.69 -5.85 -3.87
N SER A 312 -14.99 -5.52 -3.82
CA SER A 312 -16.02 -6.21 -3.04
C SER A 312 -16.60 -7.48 -3.70
N ARG A 313 -16.21 -7.84 -4.92
CA ARG A 313 -16.53 -9.16 -5.52
C ARG A 313 -15.26 -9.99 -5.62
N SER A 314 -14.99 -10.76 -4.58
CA SER A 314 -14.07 -11.89 -4.67
C SER A 314 -14.73 -12.96 -5.52
N ASP A 315 -14.37 -13.04 -6.81
CA ASP A 315 -14.79 -14.13 -7.72
C ASP A 315 -14.21 -15.52 -7.31
N LEU A 316 -13.60 -15.61 -6.12
CA LEU A 316 -13.02 -16.80 -5.50
C LEU A 316 -13.92 -17.44 -4.43
N ALA A 317 -15.16 -16.95 -4.26
CA ALA A 317 -16.15 -17.50 -3.34
C ALA A 317 -17.46 -17.85 -4.06
#